data_AF-A0A952LYX8-F1
#
_entry.id   AF-A0A952LYX8-F1
#
_cell.length_a   1.000
_cell.length_b   1.000
_cell.length_c   1.000
_cell.angle_alpha   90.00
_cell.angle_beta   90.00
_cell.angle_gamma   90.00
#
_symmetry.space_group_name_H-M   'P 1'
#
loop_
_entity.id
_entity.type
_entity.pdbx_description
1 polymer ?
#
loop_
_entity_poly.entity_id
_entity_poly.type
_entity_poly.pdbx_seq_one_letter_code
_entity_poly.pdbx_strand_id
1 'polypeptide(L)'
;MKTQLTILLLSLITIFSCTQKTTTLPPQITIDESKITESVDKVIKIDSVWAGHPVGFCLLTHGQKQFIAYYNAERSMVVGQRNLGEDKFTLHIMPRTSRETSGGTSTVLGWDSHNSITIGVDKEGFIHLSANMHVHPITYFKSKEPYNISTLAQEMTMVGSNEQRCTYPHFMLTKDDELLFHYRDGGSGNGNEIYNIYSCETKKWSRMLDVPLTDGQGLMNAYQTQPTIMKDGWYHMYWVWRNTPDCSTNHDLSYMKSPDLKRWYNAFGKEFDLPVTMEKELVIVDPIPVKGGIINLAAKLCLNDQNKPVFAYHKYDSVGNLQFYTAQTEQDKWIYKQVTDWDYRWEFSGNGSINSEVRIKDFNKRIDGNYEIDFWHIKYGNGTILLNNKFEAIGNVIKAEPFGSDLEIEGSFPGLEVRTTKDIGNSENEAVRYVLKWETINRNRDKPRPKPWPEASQLYLYKLKKEI
;
A
#
# COMPACT_ATOMS: atom_id res chain seq x y z
N MET A 1 -20.36 11.45 -94.98
CA MET A 1 -21.17 11.26 -93.78
C MET A 1 -20.51 10.20 -92.91
N LYS A 2 -19.80 10.62 -91.85
CA LYS A 2 -19.26 9.73 -90.80
C LYS A 2 -19.83 10.24 -89.49
N THR A 3 -20.71 9.45 -88.88
CA THR A 3 -21.41 9.77 -87.64
C THR A 3 -20.55 9.27 -86.48
N GLN A 4 -20.00 10.18 -85.68
CA GLN A 4 -19.36 9.85 -84.40
C GLN A 4 -20.46 9.66 -83.35
N LEU A 5 -20.49 8.49 -82.72
CA LEU A 5 -21.38 8.16 -81.60
C LEU A 5 -20.59 8.40 -80.31
N THR A 6 -20.92 9.48 -79.59
CA THR A 6 -20.35 9.78 -78.27
C THR A 6 -21.21 9.11 -77.21
N ILE A 7 -20.67 8.10 -76.53
CA ILE A 7 -21.30 7.45 -75.37
C ILE A 7 -20.92 8.26 -74.13
N LEU A 8 -21.90 8.92 -73.52
CA LEU A 8 -21.76 9.66 -72.27
C LEU A 8 -21.97 8.68 -71.10
N LEU A 9 -20.90 8.34 -70.38
CA LEU A 9 -20.98 7.55 -69.15
C LEU A 9 -21.41 8.48 -67.99
N LEU A 10 -22.65 8.36 -67.53
CA LEU A 10 -23.11 9.03 -66.30
C LEU A 10 -22.60 8.22 -65.08
N SER A 11 -21.62 8.75 -64.37
CA SER A 11 -21.19 8.24 -63.06
C SER A 11 -22.20 8.70 -61.99
N LEU A 12 -22.99 7.76 -61.48
CA LEU A 12 -23.89 7.99 -60.35
C LEU A 12 -23.05 8.01 -59.06
N ILE A 13 -22.74 9.19 -58.53
CA ILE A 13 -22.09 9.35 -57.22
C ILE A 13 -23.18 9.22 -56.15
N THR A 14 -23.24 8.07 -55.49
CA THR A 14 -24.05 7.86 -54.28
C THR A 14 -23.34 8.51 -53.09
N ILE A 15 -23.78 9.72 -52.74
CA ILE A 15 -23.35 10.40 -51.51
C ILE A 15 -24.04 9.71 -50.33
N PHE A 16 -23.34 8.79 -49.66
CA PHE A 16 -23.73 8.35 -48.32
C PHE A 16 -23.53 9.53 -47.36
N SER A 17 -24.62 10.24 -47.04
CA SER A 17 -24.63 11.13 -45.88
C SER A 17 -24.49 10.27 -44.62
N CYS A 18 -23.27 10.16 -44.12
CA CYS A 18 -23.00 9.66 -42.78
C CYS A 18 -23.53 10.71 -41.80
N THR A 19 -24.73 10.52 -41.28
CA THR A 19 -25.20 11.27 -40.11
C THR A 19 -24.27 10.93 -38.95
N GLN A 20 -23.31 11.82 -38.65
CA GLN A 20 -22.62 11.81 -37.37
C GLN A 20 -23.70 11.96 -36.30
N LYS A 21 -24.05 10.83 -35.65
CA LYS A 21 -24.67 10.90 -34.33
C LYS A 21 -23.66 11.63 -33.46
N THR A 22 -23.94 12.90 -33.20
CA THR A 22 -23.34 13.64 -32.10
C THR A 22 -23.83 12.92 -30.85
N THR A 23 -23.06 11.93 -30.39
CA THR A 23 -23.26 11.33 -29.08
C THR A 23 -22.95 12.45 -28.10
N THR A 24 -23.99 13.16 -27.68
CA THR A 24 -23.90 14.03 -26.51
C THR A 24 -23.35 13.16 -25.39
N LEU A 25 -22.12 13.45 -24.95
CA LEU A 25 -21.57 12.82 -23.76
C LEU A 25 -22.63 12.99 -22.66
N PRO A 26 -22.98 11.91 -21.93
CA PRO A 26 -23.92 12.04 -20.83
C PRO A 26 -23.45 13.18 -19.90
N PRO A 27 -24.37 13.98 -19.33
CA PRO A 27 -24.01 15.08 -18.46
C PRO A 27 -23.08 14.56 -17.35
N GLN A 28 -21.90 15.17 -17.22
CA GLN A 28 -20.95 14.81 -16.17
C GLN A 28 -21.56 15.17 -14.82
N ILE A 29 -21.70 14.17 -13.95
CA ILE A 29 -22.21 14.32 -12.59
C ILE A 29 -21.08 14.82 -11.71
N THR A 30 -21.29 15.96 -11.05
CA THR A 30 -20.37 16.45 -10.01
C THR A 30 -21.04 16.29 -8.65
N ILE A 31 -20.43 15.50 -7.77
CA ILE A 31 -20.81 15.41 -6.36
C ILE A 31 -19.86 16.31 -5.57
N ASP A 32 -20.40 17.28 -4.84
CA ASP A 32 -19.60 18.19 -4.02
C ASP A 32 -19.59 17.75 -2.55
N GLU A 33 -18.46 17.18 -2.13
CA GLU A 33 -18.14 16.78 -0.76
C GLU A 33 -17.05 17.68 -0.15
N SER A 34 -16.77 18.84 -0.74
CA SER A 34 -15.73 19.78 -0.26
C SER A 34 -15.96 20.27 1.17
N LYS A 35 -17.20 20.19 1.65
CA LYS A 35 -17.59 20.54 3.03
C LYS A 35 -17.27 19.45 4.06
N ILE A 36 -16.99 18.23 3.62
CA ILE A 36 -16.59 17.14 4.50
C ILE A 36 -15.09 17.30 4.78
N THR A 37 -14.78 18.05 5.83
CA THR A 37 -13.43 18.43 6.21
C THR A 37 -12.96 17.66 7.44
N GLU A 38 -11.67 17.81 7.75
CA GLU A 38 -11.11 17.40 9.02
C GLU A 38 -10.48 18.62 9.69
N SER A 39 -10.68 18.76 10.99
CA SER A 39 -9.99 19.75 11.78
C SER A 39 -8.98 19.11 12.72
N VAL A 40 -7.94 19.88 13.04
CA VAL A 40 -6.93 19.49 14.03
C VAL A 40 -7.52 19.72 15.42
N ASP A 41 -7.92 18.64 16.08
CA ASP A 41 -8.37 18.67 17.48
C ASP A 41 -7.18 18.85 18.43
N LYS A 42 -6.05 18.23 18.10
CA LYS A 42 -4.85 18.30 18.94
C LYS A 42 -3.55 18.06 18.18
N VAL A 43 -2.49 18.74 18.61
CA VAL A 43 -1.11 18.49 18.20
C VAL A 43 -0.27 18.17 19.43
N ILE A 44 0.43 17.05 19.40
CA ILE A 44 1.38 16.64 20.46
C ILE A 44 2.78 16.59 19.86
N LYS A 45 3.68 17.41 20.39
CA LYS A 45 5.11 17.36 20.08
C LYS A 45 5.75 16.17 20.79
N ILE A 46 6.43 15.29 20.06
CA ILE A 46 6.97 14.03 20.59
C ILE A 46 8.48 14.12 20.81
N ASP A 47 9.26 14.15 19.72
CA ASP A 47 10.73 14.01 19.75
C ASP A 47 11.36 14.54 18.45
N SER A 48 12.68 14.65 18.39
CA SER A 48 13.43 14.97 17.17
C SER A 48 13.84 13.70 16.41
N VAL A 49 13.69 13.68 15.09
CA VAL A 49 13.90 12.50 14.24
C VAL A 49 14.84 12.76 13.08
N TRP A 50 15.45 11.68 12.59
CA TRP A 50 16.37 11.72 11.46
C TRP A 50 15.67 12.19 10.16
N ALA A 51 16.18 13.25 9.53
CA ALA A 51 15.55 13.86 8.35
C ALA A 51 16.25 13.57 7.00
N GLY A 52 17.34 12.80 6.99
CA GLY A 52 18.17 12.63 5.79
C GLY A 52 17.64 11.66 4.73
N HIS A 53 16.64 10.84 5.04
CA HIS A 53 15.88 10.03 4.07
C HIS A 53 14.58 9.55 4.75
N PRO A 54 13.53 9.19 3.98
CA PRO A 54 12.30 8.70 4.58
C PRO A 54 12.45 7.23 4.98
N VAL A 55 11.89 6.87 6.13
CA VAL A 55 11.73 5.50 6.61
C VAL A 55 10.36 5.38 7.29
N GLY A 56 9.71 4.23 7.19
CA GLY A 56 8.38 4.04 7.75
C GLY A 56 8.41 3.97 9.28
N PHE A 57 7.71 4.89 9.95
CA PHE A 57 7.40 4.84 11.38
C PHE A 57 6.06 4.15 11.64
N CYS A 58 5.82 3.75 12.89
CA CYS A 58 4.60 3.06 13.32
C CYS A 58 3.84 3.89 14.35
N LEU A 59 2.52 3.91 14.22
CA LEU A 59 1.56 4.41 15.20
C LEU A 59 0.47 3.36 15.36
N LEU A 60 0.23 2.90 16.59
CA LEU A 60 -0.76 1.87 16.90
C LEU A 60 -1.59 2.29 18.11
N THR A 61 -2.89 2.51 17.92
CA THR A 61 -3.86 2.57 19.02
C THR A 61 -4.43 1.18 19.29
N HIS A 62 -4.36 0.74 20.55
CA HIS A 62 -4.89 -0.55 21.01
C HIS A 62 -5.65 -0.32 22.32
N GLY A 63 -6.99 -0.34 22.24
CA GLY A 63 -7.86 0.11 23.32
C GLY A 63 -7.55 1.55 23.74
N GLN A 64 -7.39 1.78 25.05
CA GLN A 64 -7.10 3.11 25.60
C GLN A 64 -5.62 3.51 25.56
N LYS A 65 -4.76 2.69 24.96
CA LYS A 65 -3.32 2.93 24.83
C LYS A 65 -2.95 3.23 23.40
N GLN A 66 -1.95 4.08 23.25
CA GLN A 66 -1.36 4.39 21.95
C GLN A 66 0.15 4.25 22.02
N PHE A 67 0.68 3.57 21.02
CA PHE A 67 2.09 3.25 20.87
C PHE A 67 2.64 3.90 19.62
N ILE A 68 3.89 4.33 19.69
CA ILE A 68 4.66 4.82 18.54
C ILE A 68 5.98 4.09 18.48
N ALA A 69 6.52 3.91 17.29
CA ALA A 69 7.90 3.48 17.12
C ALA A 69 8.54 4.16 15.91
N TYR A 70 9.76 4.65 16.11
CA TYR A 70 10.45 5.51 15.15
C TYR A 70 11.97 5.49 15.36
N TYR A 71 12.70 6.24 14.52
CA TYR A 71 14.14 6.49 14.69
C TYR A 71 14.38 7.95 15.04
N ASN A 72 15.03 8.21 16.16
CA ASN A 72 15.30 9.56 16.64
C ASN A 72 16.42 10.26 15.83
N ALA A 73 16.80 11.48 16.21
CA ALA A 73 17.83 12.28 15.56
C ALA A 73 19.19 11.55 15.44
N GLU A 74 19.56 10.75 16.44
CA GLU A 74 20.78 9.92 16.45
C GLU A 74 20.60 8.56 15.74
N ARG A 75 19.48 8.40 15.01
CA ARG A 75 19.09 7.19 14.29
C ARG A 75 18.86 5.97 15.20
N SER A 76 18.65 6.18 16.49
CA SER A 76 18.34 5.13 17.46
C SER A 76 16.86 4.77 17.36
N MET A 77 16.55 3.48 17.44
CA MET A 77 15.17 3.00 17.59
C MET A 77 14.58 3.47 18.92
N VAL A 78 13.38 4.05 18.87
CA VAL A 78 12.62 4.50 20.04
C VAL A 78 11.21 3.94 19.97
N VAL A 79 10.70 3.50 21.12
CA VAL A 79 9.30 3.13 21.31
C VAL A 79 8.68 4.10 22.31
N GLY A 80 7.49 4.59 22.02
CA GLY A 80 6.73 5.46 22.92
C GLY A 80 5.39 4.83 23.29
N GLN A 81 4.90 5.12 24.49
CA GLN A 81 3.55 4.76 24.93
C GLN A 81 2.86 5.93 25.63
N ARG A 82 1.54 6.03 25.47
CA ARG A 82 0.67 6.92 26.25
C ARG A 82 -0.72 6.30 26.40
N ASN A 83 -1.50 6.78 27.36
CA ASN A 83 -2.94 6.62 27.32
C ASN A 83 -3.55 7.72 26.41
N LEU A 84 -4.68 7.46 25.76
CA LEU A 84 -5.27 8.41 24.78
C LEU A 84 -5.61 9.79 25.36
N GLY A 85 -5.89 9.86 26.65
CA GLY A 85 -6.15 11.12 27.38
C GLY A 85 -4.91 11.89 27.81
N GLU A 86 -3.71 11.35 27.61
CA GLU A 86 -2.45 11.97 28.02
C GLU A 86 -1.80 12.74 26.86
N ASP A 87 -1.16 13.85 27.17
CA ASP A 87 -0.59 14.75 26.14
C ASP A 87 0.89 14.52 25.89
N LYS A 88 1.44 13.46 26.48
CA LYS A 88 2.86 13.14 26.43
C LYS A 88 3.05 11.64 26.29
N PHE A 89 4.03 11.26 25.49
CA PHE A 89 4.50 9.89 25.44
C PHE A 89 5.58 9.67 26.50
N THR A 90 5.53 8.53 27.17
CA THR A 90 6.71 7.94 27.81
C THR A 90 7.53 7.28 26.72
N LEU A 91 8.81 7.64 26.60
CA LEU A 91 9.70 7.16 25.55
C LEU A 91 10.75 6.20 26.12
N HIS A 92 11.01 5.11 25.39
CA HIS A 92 12.05 4.13 25.68
C HIS A 92 12.98 4.02 24.46
N ILE A 93 14.23 4.44 24.62
CA ILE A 93 15.27 4.32 23.60
C ILE A 93 15.87 2.91 23.72
N MET A 94 15.79 2.14 22.64
CA MET A 94 16.33 0.78 22.62
C MET A 94 17.86 0.80 22.77
N PRO A 95 18.47 -0.19 23.45
CA PRO A 95 19.92 -0.32 23.48
C PRO A 95 20.52 -0.29 22.08
N ARG A 96 21.51 0.58 21.86
CA ARG A 96 22.14 0.76 20.55
C ARG A 96 22.98 -0.46 20.20
N THR A 97 22.61 -1.16 19.14
CA THR A 97 23.34 -2.30 18.58
C THR A 97 23.65 -2.06 17.09
N SER A 98 24.72 -2.68 16.61
CA SER A 98 25.08 -2.69 15.19
C SER A 98 25.04 -4.11 14.63
N ARG A 99 25.02 -4.23 13.30
CA ARG A 99 24.99 -5.51 12.59
C ARG A 99 26.17 -6.40 12.99
N GLU A 100 27.34 -5.80 13.16
CA GLU A 100 28.59 -6.47 13.51
C GLU A 100 28.62 -6.95 14.97
N THR A 101 27.87 -6.28 15.86
CA THR A 101 27.91 -6.52 17.30
C THR A 101 26.70 -7.30 17.83
N SER A 102 25.70 -7.57 16.99
CA SER A 102 24.42 -8.12 17.43
C SER A 102 23.84 -9.15 16.44
N GLY A 103 24.68 -10.09 16.01
CA GLY A 103 24.23 -11.24 15.20
C GLY A 103 23.55 -10.84 13.88
N GLY A 104 23.99 -9.75 13.25
CA GLY A 104 23.39 -9.21 12.03
C GLY A 104 22.09 -8.42 12.25
N THR A 105 21.66 -8.19 13.49
CA THR A 105 20.55 -7.29 13.84
C THR A 105 21.05 -5.87 14.15
N SER A 106 20.20 -4.85 14.13
CA SER A 106 20.60 -3.48 14.49
C SER A 106 19.42 -2.68 14.99
N THR A 107 19.63 -1.90 16.05
CA THR A 107 18.69 -0.86 16.52
C THR A 107 19.05 0.54 16.04
N VAL A 108 20.10 0.66 15.20
CA VAL A 108 20.53 1.92 14.59
C VAL A 108 20.22 1.91 13.09
N LEU A 109 19.53 2.95 12.62
CA LEU A 109 19.14 3.10 11.21
C LEU A 109 20.33 3.49 10.31
N GLY A 110 20.43 2.81 9.16
CA GLY A 110 21.36 3.12 8.08
C GLY A 110 20.85 4.23 7.15
N TRP A 111 20.98 4.02 5.84
CA TRP A 111 20.47 4.91 4.78
C TRP A 111 19.38 4.27 3.92
N ASP A 112 18.90 3.10 4.35
CA ASP A 112 17.98 2.26 3.60
C ASP A 112 16.54 2.57 3.98
N SER A 113 15.73 2.97 2.99
CA SER A 113 14.34 3.39 3.24
C SER A 113 13.40 2.19 3.48
N HIS A 114 13.86 0.96 3.20
CA HIS A 114 13.09 -0.27 3.46
C HIS A 114 13.09 -0.68 4.94
N ASN A 115 13.96 -0.08 5.74
CA ASN A 115 14.18 -0.42 7.14
C ASN A 115 13.09 0.17 8.08
N SER A 116 11.82 0.02 7.71
CA SER A 116 10.67 0.45 8.51
C SER A 116 10.62 -0.26 9.87
N ILE A 117 9.78 0.28 10.76
CA ILE A 117 9.50 -0.25 12.09
C ILE A 117 8.00 -0.51 12.24
N THR A 118 7.63 -1.57 12.97
CA THR A 118 6.24 -1.96 13.23
C THR A 118 6.06 -2.45 14.66
N ILE A 119 4.87 -2.23 15.21
CA ILE A 119 4.46 -2.70 16.54
C ILE A 119 3.21 -3.58 16.38
N GLY A 120 3.12 -4.64 17.19
CA GLY A 120 1.89 -5.40 17.43
C GLY A 120 1.65 -5.53 18.93
N VAL A 121 0.40 -5.76 19.32
CA VAL A 121 0.03 -6.07 20.71
C VAL A 121 -0.79 -7.35 20.68
N ASP A 122 -0.38 -8.36 21.45
CA ASP A 122 -1.14 -9.62 21.56
C ASP A 122 -2.37 -9.46 22.48
N LYS A 123 -3.26 -10.46 22.48
CA LYS A 123 -4.48 -10.44 23.29
C LYS A 123 -4.25 -10.41 24.81
N GLU A 124 -3.03 -10.68 25.27
CA GLU A 124 -2.65 -10.55 26.68
C GLU A 124 -1.97 -9.21 26.98
N GLY A 125 -1.84 -8.33 25.99
CA GLY A 125 -1.27 -7.00 26.11
C GLY A 125 0.25 -6.94 25.99
N PHE A 126 0.94 -8.03 25.64
CA PHE A 126 2.37 -7.96 25.40
C PHE A 126 2.66 -7.21 24.10
N ILE A 127 3.70 -6.37 24.15
CA ILE A 127 4.10 -5.53 23.03
C ILE A 127 5.14 -6.29 22.23
N HIS A 128 4.90 -6.41 20.93
CA HIS A 128 5.79 -7.00 19.95
C HIS A 128 6.33 -5.89 19.04
N LEU A 129 7.63 -5.91 18.78
CA LEU A 129 8.30 -4.89 17.97
C LEU A 129 9.23 -5.57 16.97
N SER A 130 9.21 -5.11 15.72
CA SER A 130 10.18 -5.52 14.71
C SER A 130 10.50 -4.37 13.76
N ALA A 131 11.76 -4.29 13.31
CA ALA A 131 12.22 -3.14 12.55
C ALA A 131 13.55 -3.39 11.83
N ASN A 132 13.97 -2.43 11.02
CA ASN A 132 15.32 -2.35 10.48
C ASN A 132 15.69 -3.63 9.69
N MET A 133 14.91 -4.04 8.71
CA MET A 133 15.20 -5.27 7.96
C MET A 133 15.07 -5.05 6.46
N HIS A 134 16.18 -5.31 5.75
CA HIS A 134 16.20 -5.42 4.30
C HIS A 134 17.24 -6.47 3.89
N VAL A 135 16.80 -7.72 3.75
CA VAL A 135 17.66 -8.90 3.55
C VAL A 135 18.64 -9.09 4.73
N HIS A 136 18.14 -8.92 5.96
CA HIS A 136 18.92 -9.04 7.20
C HIS A 136 18.29 -10.06 8.15
N PRO A 137 19.04 -10.58 9.14
CA PRO A 137 18.47 -11.37 10.21
C PRO A 137 17.33 -10.69 10.95
N ILE A 138 16.41 -11.50 11.46
CA ILE A 138 15.22 -11.02 12.13
C ILE A 138 15.57 -10.14 13.33
N THR A 139 15.03 -8.93 13.35
CA THR A 139 15.20 -7.98 14.46
C THR A 139 13.85 -7.88 15.15
N TYR A 140 13.69 -8.60 16.25
CA TYR A 140 12.42 -8.77 16.94
C TYR A 140 12.59 -8.62 18.46
N PHE A 141 11.64 -7.95 19.09
CA PHE A 141 11.59 -7.72 20.53
C PHE A 141 10.18 -8.00 21.04
N LYS A 142 10.11 -8.46 22.29
CA LYS A 142 8.86 -8.67 23.01
C LYS A 142 8.97 -8.10 24.42
N SER A 143 7.91 -7.47 24.91
CA SER A 143 7.88 -7.02 26.30
C SER A 143 7.86 -8.20 27.26
N LYS A 144 8.44 -8.05 28.45
CA LYS A 144 8.34 -9.05 29.53
C LYS A 144 7.09 -8.86 30.38
N GLU A 145 6.47 -7.69 30.27
CA GLU A 145 5.23 -7.35 30.96
C GLU A 145 4.21 -6.77 29.95
N PRO A 146 2.91 -7.05 30.13
CA PRO A 146 1.86 -6.43 29.32
C PRO A 146 1.92 -4.89 29.39
N TYR A 147 1.76 -4.24 28.24
CA TYR A 147 1.68 -2.80 28.11
C TYR A 147 2.84 -2.00 28.74
N ASN A 148 4.04 -2.59 28.80
CA ASN A 148 5.23 -1.95 29.35
C ASN A 148 6.40 -1.96 28.36
N ILE A 149 6.55 -0.86 27.61
CA ILE A 149 7.62 -0.69 26.61
C ILE A 149 9.04 -0.78 27.19
N SER A 150 9.24 -0.48 28.48
CA SER A 150 10.59 -0.49 29.08
C SER A 150 11.13 -1.91 29.31
N THR A 151 10.27 -2.91 29.17
CA THR A 151 10.61 -4.33 29.34
C THR A 151 10.82 -5.05 28.01
N LEU A 152 10.83 -4.32 26.89
CA LEU A 152 11.14 -4.88 25.57
C LEU A 152 12.53 -5.52 25.59
N ALA A 153 12.57 -6.82 25.34
CA ALA A 153 13.79 -7.59 25.24
C ALA A 153 13.89 -8.24 23.87
N GLN A 154 15.10 -8.30 23.33
CA GLN A 154 15.35 -8.88 22.02
C GLN A 154 15.19 -10.39 22.08
N GLU A 155 14.49 -10.95 21.10
CA GLU A 155 14.47 -12.38 20.82
C GLU A 155 15.11 -12.59 19.44
N MET A 156 16.19 -13.37 19.39
CA MET A 156 16.99 -13.54 18.16
C MET A 156 16.31 -14.39 17.09
N THR A 157 15.23 -15.06 17.45
CA THR A 157 14.46 -15.94 16.58
C THR A 157 12.99 -15.90 16.99
N MET A 158 12.09 -16.07 16.03
CA MET A 158 10.69 -16.37 16.32
C MET A 158 10.45 -17.88 16.28
N VAL A 159 10.71 -18.50 15.12
CA VAL A 159 10.65 -19.95 14.90
C VAL A 159 12.05 -20.52 14.61
N GLY A 160 12.97 -19.69 14.10
CA GLY A 160 14.38 -20.04 13.83
C GLY A 160 14.69 -20.41 12.38
N SER A 161 13.72 -20.91 11.61
CA SER A 161 13.87 -21.13 10.16
C SER A 161 13.47 -19.89 9.36
N ASN A 162 14.07 -19.69 8.18
CA ASN A 162 13.77 -18.58 7.26
C ASN A 162 13.85 -17.19 7.93
N GLU A 163 14.79 -16.97 8.85
CA GLU A 163 14.86 -15.74 9.66
C GLU A 163 16.18 -14.97 9.47
N GLN A 164 16.96 -15.32 8.45
CA GLN A 164 18.28 -14.74 8.20
C GLN A 164 18.28 -13.65 7.11
N ARG A 165 17.22 -13.57 6.31
CA ARG A 165 17.13 -12.68 5.13
C ARG A 165 15.77 -11.97 5.07
N CYS A 166 15.34 -11.43 6.19
CA CYS A 166 14.03 -10.80 6.37
C CYS A 166 13.96 -9.40 5.77
N THR A 167 12.79 -9.03 5.25
CA THR A 167 12.41 -7.68 4.80
C THR A 167 10.92 -7.45 5.10
N TYR A 168 10.51 -6.20 5.31
CA TYR A 168 9.10 -5.79 5.46
C TYR A 168 8.37 -6.47 6.64
N PRO A 169 8.83 -6.26 7.89
CA PRO A 169 8.08 -6.77 9.04
C PRO A 169 6.69 -6.16 9.12
N HIS A 170 5.71 -6.99 9.45
CA HIS A 170 4.36 -6.53 9.71
C HIS A 170 3.65 -7.40 10.77
N PHE A 171 2.97 -6.75 11.72
CA PHE A 171 2.07 -7.43 12.65
C PHE A 171 0.63 -7.20 12.22
N MET A 172 -0.19 -8.24 12.27
CA MET A 172 -1.63 -8.15 12.04
C MET A 172 -2.38 -9.09 12.96
N LEU A 173 -3.65 -8.80 13.21
CA LEU A 173 -4.54 -9.68 13.96
C LEU A 173 -5.38 -10.52 12.99
N THR A 174 -5.64 -11.77 13.35
CA THR A 174 -6.72 -12.54 12.72
C THR A 174 -8.09 -12.03 13.19
N LYS A 175 -9.16 -12.50 12.55
CA LYS A 175 -10.55 -12.31 12.99
C LYS A 175 -10.84 -12.81 14.42
N ASP A 176 -9.98 -13.69 14.94
CA ASP A 176 -10.06 -14.28 16.27
C ASP A 176 -9.04 -13.64 17.23
N ASP A 177 -8.52 -12.45 16.88
CA ASP A 177 -7.53 -11.67 17.64
C ASP A 177 -6.21 -12.40 17.93
N GLU A 178 -5.87 -13.41 17.12
CA GLU A 178 -4.56 -14.05 17.18
C GLU A 178 -3.52 -13.20 16.45
N LEU A 179 -2.34 -13.03 17.07
CA LEU A 179 -1.28 -12.20 16.51
C LEU A 179 -0.51 -12.97 15.44
N LEU A 180 -0.50 -12.41 14.23
CA LEU A 180 0.33 -12.86 13.12
C LEU A 180 1.54 -11.93 12.94
N PHE A 181 2.62 -12.52 12.44
CA PHE A 181 3.77 -11.77 11.96
C PHE A 181 4.10 -12.19 10.52
N HIS A 182 4.08 -11.20 9.64
CA HIS A 182 4.41 -11.33 8.24
C HIS A 182 5.78 -10.72 7.97
N TYR A 183 6.56 -11.39 7.12
CA TYR A 183 7.79 -10.84 6.55
C TYR A 183 8.14 -11.57 5.26
N ARG A 184 8.99 -10.95 4.44
CA ARG A 184 9.57 -11.60 3.26
C ARG A 184 10.94 -12.18 3.59
N ASP A 185 11.12 -13.48 3.39
CA ASP A 185 12.43 -14.15 3.46
C ASP A 185 13.06 -14.19 2.06
N GLY A 186 14.25 -13.60 1.90
CA GLY A 186 14.96 -13.53 0.63
C GLY A 186 15.00 -12.12 0.01
N GLY A 187 15.37 -12.07 -1.27
CA GLY A 187 15.59 -10.81 -2.00
C GLY A 187 14.69 -10.70 -3.23
N SER A 188 14.83 -9.58 -3.97
CA SER A 188 14.19 -9.44 -5.29
C SER A 188 14.75 -10.48 -6.27
N GLY A 189 13.87 -11.10 -7.05
CA GLY A 189 14.10 -12.31 -7.86
C GLY A 189 13.92 -13.65 -7.10
N ASN A 190 13.93 -13.67 -5.76
CA ASN A 190 13.90 -14.91 -4.98
C ASN A 190 13.52 -14.63 -3.50
N GLY A 191 12.25 -14.32 -3.25
CA GLY A 191 11.77 -14.05 -1.90
C GLY A 191 10.39 -14.62 -1.66
N ASN A 192 10.25 -15.25 -0.49
CA ASN A 192 9.08 -15.97 -0.05
C ASN A 192 8.34 -15.18 1.03
N GLU A 193 7.03 -15.20 0.95
CA GLU A 193 6.16 -14.49 1.89
C GLU A 193 5.82 -15.43 3.06
N ILE A 194 6.35 -15.11 4.24
CA ILE A 194 6.26 -15.93 5.45
C ILE A 194 5.25 -15.34 6.42
N TYR A 195 4.40 -16.21 6.97
CA TYR A 195 3.45 -15.87 8.03
C TYR A 195 3.68 -16.76 9.24
N ASN A 196 3.86 -16.12 10.39
CA ASN A 196 3.93 -16.78 11.70
C ASN A 196 2.66 -16.48 12.47
N ILE A 197 2.28 -17.40 13.34
CA ILE A 197 1.23 -17.20 14.34
C ILE A 197 1.82 -17.33 15.74
N TYR A 198 1.42 -16.42 16.63
CA TYR A 198 1.87 -16.42 18.02
C TYR A 198 0.83 -17.05 18.93
N SER A 199 1.25 -18.01 19.74
CA SER A 199 0.41 -18.61 20.77
C SER A 199 0.63 -17.91 22.10
N CYS A 200 -0.41 -17.25 22.60
CA CYS A 200 -0.39 -16.65 23.94
C CYS A 200 -0.31 -17.69 25.06
N GLU A 201 -0.85 -18.90 24.84
CA GLU A 201 -0.77 -20.00 25.82
C GLU A 201 0.67 -20.49 26.00
N THR A 202 1.39 -20.74 24.90
CA THR A 202 2.74 -21.31 24.95
C THR A 202 3.86 -20.26 24.93
N LYS A 203 3.51 -18.99 24.68
CA LYS A 203 4.41 -17.85 24.49
C LYS A 203 5.42 -18.05 23.35
N LYS A 204 5.02 -18.78 22.30
CA LYS A 204 5.89 -19.16 21.17
C LYS A 204 5.25 -18.81 19.84
N TRP A 205 6.11 -18.56 18.87
CA TRP A 205 5.75 -18.47 17.46
C TRP A 205 5.79 -19.86 16.81
N SER A 206 4.91 -20.09 15.85
CA SER A 206 4.99 -21.19 14.89
C SER A 206 4.75 -20.67 13.47
N ARG A 207 5.16 -21.45 12.46
CA ARG A 207 4.75 -21.18 11.08
C ARG A 207 3.24 -21.34 10.96
N MET A 208 2.58 -20.40 10.28
CA MET A 208 1.14 -20.48 10.01
C MET A 208 0.83 -21.46 8.88
N LEU A 209 1.72 -21.56 7.90
CA LEU A 209 1.62 -22.40 6.71
C LEU A 209 2.87 -23.28 6.59
N ASP A 210 2.68 -24.52 6.11
CA ASP A 210 3.78 -25.48 5.88
C ASP A 210 4.61 -25.12 4.64
N VAL A 211 4.02 -24.37 3.70
CA VAL A 211 4.65 -23.85 2.48
C VAL A 211 4.51 -22.32 2.41
N PRO A 212 5.37 -21.62 1.66
CA PRO A 212 5.18 -20.20 1.38
C PRO A 212 3.82 -19.91 0.75
N LEU A 213 3.31 -18.69 0.94
CA LEU A 213 2.05 -18.29 0.31
C LEU A 213 2.18 -18.17 -1.22
N THR A 214 3.29 -17.58 -1.66
CA THR A 214 3.67 -17.45 -3.07
C THR A 214 5.08 -17.97 -3.24
N ASP A 215 5.35 -18.67 -4.35
CA ASP A 215 6.68 -19.14 -4.72
C ASP A 215 6.99 -18.72 -6.16
N GLY A 216 7.93 -17.79 -6.31
CA GLY A 216 8.41 -17.32 -7.61
C GLY A 216 9.48 -18.22 -8.24
N GLN A 217 9.79 -19.36 -7.61
CA GLN A 217 10.68 -20.42 -8.09
C GLN A 217 12.09 -19.92 -8.49
N GLY A 218 12.57 -18.86 -7.81
CA GLY A 218 13.84 -18.20 -8.09
C GLY A 218 13.87 -17.39 -9.39
N LEU A 219 12.71 -17.21 -10.05
CA LEU A 219 12.57 -16.44 -11.29
C LEU A 219 11.98 -15.05 -11.05
N MET A 220 11.24 -14.85 -9.95
CA MET A 220 10.51 -13.61 -9.67
C MET A 220 10.04 -13.51 -8.21
N ASN A 221 9.38 -12.40 -7.87
CA ASN A 221 8.66 -12.22 -6.60
C ASN A 221 7.22 -11.77 -6.82
N ALA A 222 6.35 -12.21 -5.92
CA ALA A 222 5.07 -11.53 -5.69
C ALA A 222 5.30 -10.27 -4.84
N TYR A 223 4.66 -9.16 -5.23
CA TYR A 223 4.54 -7.95 -4.42
C TYR A 223 3.08 -7.80 -4.00
N GLN A 224 2.77 -8.35 -2.82
CA GLN A 224 1.40 -8.54 -2.35
C GLN A 224 0.95 -7.49 -1.34
N THR A 225 -0.35 -7.26 -1.31
CA THR A 225 -0.99 -6.67 -0.13
C THR A 225 -1.00 -7.66 1.02
N GLN A 226 -1.29 -7.15 2.19
CA GLN A 226 -1.66 -8.02 3.30
C GLN A 226 -3.05 -8.62 3.07
N PRO A 227 -3.30 -9.84 3.54
CA PRO A 227 -4.64 -10.38 3.66
C PRO A 227 -5.50 -9.45 4.52
N THR A 228 -6.52 -8.84 3.94
CA THR A 228 -7.39 -7.88 4.62
C THR A 228 -8.80 -8.43 4.70
N ILE A 229 -9.40 -8.43 5.89
CA ILE A 229 -10.81 -8.83 6.04
C ILE A 229 -11.68 -7.76 5.39
N MET A 230 -12.57 -8.17 4.49
CA MET A 230 -13.56 -7.28 3.89
C MET A 230 -14.98 -7.58 4.42
N LYS A 231 -15.97 -6.80 3.96
CA LYS A 231 -17.37 -6.86 4.43
C LYS A 231 -18.04 -8.23 4.31
N ASP A 232 -17.50 -9.15 3.50
CA ASP A 232 -17.99 -10.52 3.37
C ASP A 232 -17.43 -11.47 4.44
N GLY A 233 -16.53 -10.99 5.31
CA GLY A 233 -15.88 -11.76 6.36
C GLY A 233 -14.71 -12.62 5.88
N TRP A 234 -14.32 -12.48 4.61
CA TRP A 234 -13.16 -13.19 4.05
C TRP A 234 -11.94 -12.29 4.07
N TYR A 235 -10.76 -12.90 4.15
CA TYR A 235 -9.50 -12.24 3.84
C TYR A 235 -9.34 -12.16 2.33
N HIS A 236 -9.02 -10.96 1.83
CA HIS A 236 -8.76 -10.69 0.42
C HIS A 236 -7.32 -10.24 0.26
N MET A 237 -6.68 -10.70 -0.81
CA MET A 237 -5.29 -10.37 -1.09
C MET A 237 -5.04 -10.31 -2.60
N TYR A 238 -4.20 -9.37 -3.02
CA TYR A 238 -3.79 -9.24 -4.40
C TYR A 238 -2.33 -8.84 -4.52
N TRP A 239 -1.73 -9.12 -5.67
CA TRP A 239 -0.32 -8.86 -5.93
C TRP A 239 -0.05 -8.66 -7.41
N VAL A 240 1.16 -8.22 -7.71
CA VAL A 240 1.75 -8.32 -9.05
C VAL A 240 3.02 -9.16 -8.96
N TRP A 241 3.37 -9.81 -10.06
CA TRP A 241 4.65 -10.50 -10.18
C TRP A 241 5.73 -9.56 -10.70
N ARG A 242 6.99 -9.82 -10.35
CA ARG A 242 8.14 -9.06 -10.85
C ARG A 242 9.35 -9.95 -11.08
N ASN A 243 9.80 -10.00 -12.33
CA ASN A 243 10.92 -10.85 -12.75
C ASN A 243 12.28 -10.45 -12.17
N THR A 244 12.57 -9.14 -12.06
CA THR A 244 13.90 -8.66 -11.68
C THR A 244 13.82 -7.56 -10.63
N PRO A 245 14.94 -7.09 -10.05
CA PRO A 245 14.91 -5.91 -9.18
C PRO A 245 14.36 -4.64 -9.86
N ASP A 246 14.34 -4.57 -11.19
CA ASP A 246 13.79 -3.44 -11.94
C ASP A 246 12.26 -3.43 -11.87
N CYS A 247 11.69 -2.35 -11.33
CA CYS A 247 10.25 -2.15 -11.23
C CYS A 247 9.52 -2.15 -12.58
N SER A 248 10.20 -1.87 -13.70
CA SER A 248 9.61 -1.97 -15.06
C SER A 248 9.22 -3.41 -15.42
N THR A 249 9.77 -4.39 -14.68
CA THR A 249 9.48 -5.82 -14.86
C THR A 249 8.31 -6.33 -14.03
N ASN A 250 7.44 -5.45 -13.51
CA ASN A 250 6.15 -5.89 -12.96
C ASN A 250 5.21 -6.39 -14.07
N HIS A 251 4.39 -7.39 -13.75
CA HIS A 251 3.40 -7.98 -14.64
C HIS A 251 2.29 -8.67 -13.85
N ASP A 252 1.24 -9.11 -14.54
CA ASP A 252 0.15 -9.97 -14.06
C ASP A 252 -0.45 -9.57 -12.71
N LEU A 253 -1.49 -8.72 -12.73
CA LEU A 253 -2.28 -8.47 -11.52
C LEU A 253 -3.01 -9.75 -11.13
N SER A 254 -2.84 -10.20 -9.89
CA SER A 254 -3.34 -11.48 -9.39
C SER A 254 -4.09 -11.31 -8.06
N TYR A 255 -5.00 -12.23 -7.74
CA TYR A 255 -5.88 -12.14 -6.58
C TYR A 255 -6.31 -13.51 -6.05
N MET A 256 -6.45 -13.59 -4.73
CA MET A 256 -7.09 -14.70 -4.03
C MET A 256 -7.77 -14.26 -2.75
N LYS A 257 -8.63 -15.13 -2.21
CA LYS A 257 -9.31 -14.92 -0.93
C LYS A 257 -9.29 -16.17 -0.06
N SER A 258 -9.44 -15.99 1.24
CA SER A 258 -9.46 -17.07 2.22
C SER A 258 -10.43 -16.79 3.37
N PRO A 259 -11.12 -17.80 3.92
CA PRO A 259 -11.94 -17.62 5.13
C PRO A 259 -11.13 -17.76 6.44
N ASP A 260 -9.91 -18.30 6.36
CA ASP A 260 -9.13 -18.76 7.53
C ASP A 260 -7.59 -18.62 7.37
N LEU A 261 -7.13 -17.95 6.31
CA LEU A 261 -5.72 -17.80 5.90
C LEU A 261 -4.99 -19.11 5.55
N LYS A 262 -5.69 -20.25 5.56
CA LYS A 262 -5.13 -21.58 5.30
C LYS A 262 -5.65 -22.15 3.98
N ARG A 263 -6.96 -22.08 3.75
CA ARG A 263 -7.61 -22.50 2.50
C ARG A 263 -7.82 -21.31 1.60
N TRP A 264 -7.37 -21.42 0.35
CA TRP A 264 -7.36 -20.30 -0.58
C TRP A 264 -8.21 -20.59 -1.81
N TYR A 265 -8.92 -19.55 -2.25
CA TYR A 265 -9.89 -19.58 -3.32
C TYR A 265 -9.63 -18.45 -4.30
N ASN A 266 -9.90 -18.70 -5.58
CA ASN A 266 -9.87 -17.63 -6.57
C ASN A 266 -11.14 -16.75 -6.53
N ALA A 267 -11.23 -15.78 -7.43
CA ALA A 267 -12.38 -14.88 -7.54
C ALA A 267 -13.71 -15.58 -7.86
N PHE A 268 -13.66 -16.80 -8.40
CA PHE A 268 -14.80 -17.59 -8.84
C PHE A 268 -15.18 -18.70 -7.85
N GLY A 269 -14.56 -18.72 -6.66
CA GLY A 269 -14.88 -19.68 -5.59
C GLY A 269 -14.26 -21.06 -5.78
N LYS A 270 -13.28 -21.22 -6.68
CA LYS A 270 -12.51 -22.46 -6.83
C LYS A 270 -11.36 -22.50 -5.84
N GLU A 271 -11.36 -23.51 -4.97
CA GLU A 271 -10.26 -23.80 -4.05
C GLU A 271 -9.02 -24.28 -4.79
N PHE A 272 -7.83 -23.99 -4.23
CA PHE A 272 -6.57 -24.46 -4.78
C PHE A 272 -5.48 -24.62 -3.72
N ASP A 273 -4.49 -25.46 -4.02
CA ASP A 273 -3.33 -25.67 -3.16
C ASP A 273 -2.26 -24.58 -3.32
N LEU A 274 -1.62 -24.26 -2.19
CA LEU A 274 -0.41 -23.45 -2.09
C LEU A 274 0.86 -24.30 -2.37
N PRO A 275 2.01 -23.66 -2.72
CA PRO A 275 2.19 -22.23 -2.97
C PRO A 275 1.54 -21.77 -4.28
N VAL A 276 1.25 -20.49 -4.39
CA VAL A 276 0.87 -19.89 -5.67
C VAL A 276 2.13 -19.64 -6.50
N THR A 277 2.23 -20.30 -7.66
CA THR A 277 3.28 -20.09 -8.68
C THR A 277 2.71 -19.39 -9.90
N MET A 278 3.58 -18.99 -10.84
CA MET A 278 3.16 -18.36 -12.10
C MET A 278 2.25 -19.22 -12.98
N GLU A 279 2.44 -20.54 -12.95
CA GLU A 279 1.63 -21.47 -13.76
C GLU A 279 0.16 -21.50 -13.31
N LYS A 280 -0.14 -20.90 -12.15
CA LYS A 280 -1.47 -20.90 -11.56
C LYS A 280 -2.34 -19.78 -12.12
N GLU A 281 -2.62 -19.81 -13.42
CA GLU A 281 -3.37 -18.77 -14.13
C GLU A 281 -4.76 -18.46 -13.54
N LEU A 282 -5.35 -19.40 -12.79
CA LEU A 282 -6.67 -19.25 -12.16
C LEU A 282 -6.79 -18.08 -11.16
N VAL A 283 -5.67 -17.50 -10.72
CA VAL A 283 -5.63 -16.31 -9.82
C VAL A 283 -5.38 -15.00 -10.55
N ILE A 284 -5.09 -15.02 -11.86
CA ILE A 284 -4.80 -13.81 -12.63
C ILE A 284 -6.09 -13.00 -12.83
N VAL A 285 -6.03 -11.71 -12.49
CA VAL A 285 -7.06 -10.69 -12.71
C VAL A 285 -6.92 -10.08 -14.10
N ASP A 286 -5.71 -9.61 -14.41
CA ASP A 286 -5.39 -9.01 -15.71
C ASP A 286 -3.95 -9.41 -16.09
N PRO A 287 -3.74 -10.11 -17.22
CA PRO A 287 -2.43 -10.57 -17.67
C PRO A 287 -1.59 -9.44 -18.28
N ILE A 288 -1.27 -8.43 -17.46
CA ILE A 288 -0.51 -7.25 -17.89
C ILE A 288 0.93 -7.68 -18.17
N PRO A 289 1.49 -7.40 -19.36
CA PRO A 289 2.84 -7.84 -19.69
C PRO A 289 3.89 -7.04 -18.91
N VAL A 290 5.11 -7.57 -18.87
CA VAL A 290 6.31 -6.80 -18.48
C VAL A 290 6.37 -5.49 -19.27
N LYS A 291 6.72 -4.39 -18.58
CA LYS A 291 6.65 -3.01 -19.12
C LYS A 291 5.25 -2.60 -19.58
N GLY A 292 4.20 -3.25 -19.07
CA GLY A 292 2.80 -2.94 -19.34
C GLY A 292 2.24 -1.82 -18.47
N GLY A 293 3.07 -1.11 -17.69
CA GLY A 293 2.66 0.09 -16.97
C GLY A 293 2.00 -0.14 -15.60
N ILE A 294 2.05 -1.35 -15.03
CA ILE A 294 1.62 -1.62 -13.65
C ILE A 294 2.79 -1.50 -12.66
N ILE A 295 2.62 -0.78 -11.56
CA ILE A 295 3.58 -0.73 -10.46
C ILE A 295 3.08 -1.57 -9.28
N ASN A 296 3.99 -2.11 -8.48
CA ASN A 296 3.63 -2.90 -7.30
C ASN A 296 2.71 -2.13 -6.35
N LEU A 297 1.70 -2.83 -5.81
CA LEU A 297 0.72 -2.31 -4.83
C LEU A 297 -0.11 -1.10 -5.30
N ALA A 298 -0.10 -0.76 -6.60
CA ALA A 298 -0.92 0.33 -7.12
C ALA A 298 -2.40 0.00 -7.23
N ALA A 299 -2.76 -1.27 -7.46
CA ALA A 299 -4.14 -1.68 -7.49
C ALA A 299 -4.85 -1.40 -6.15
N LYS A 300 -6.17 -1.20 -6.21
CA LYS A 300 -7.08 -1.08 -5.08
C LYS A 300 -8.29 -1.97 -5.34
N LEU A 301 -8.80 -2.59 -4.28
CA LEU A 301 -9.87 -3.58 -4.31
C LEU A 301 -11.07 -3.05 -3.51
N CYS A 302 -12.27 -3.19 -4.06
CA CYS A 302 -13.52 -3.13 -3.29
C CYS A 302 -14.44 -4.30 -3.64
N LEU A 303 -15.52 -4.48 -2.87
CA LEU A 303 -16.53 -5.51 -3.13
C LEU A 303 -17.83 -4.89 -3.65
N ASN A 304 -18.38 -5.45 -4.73
CA ASN A 304 -19.67 -5.05 -5.27
C ASN A 304 -20.87 -5.50 -4.39
N ASP A 305 -22.11 -5.33 -4.85
CA ASP A 305 -23.32 -5.71 -4.07
C ASP A 305 -23.45 -7.21 -3.84
N GLN A 306 -22.82 -8.02 -4.69
CA GLN A 306 -22.82 -9.48 -4.60
C GLN A 306 -21.55 -10.00 -3.91
N ASN A 307 -20.81 -9.14 -3.19
CA ASN A 307 -19.54 -9.46 -2.55
C ASN A 307 -18.48 -10.02 -3.52
N LYS A 308 -18.57 -9.67 -4.81
CA LYS A 308 -17.54 -10.04 -5.79
C LYS A 308 -16.44 -8.98 -5.80
N PRO A 309 -15.17 -9.40 -5.95
CA PRO A 309 -14.04 -8.49 -6.01
C PRO A 309 -14.09 -7.63 -7.28
N VAL A 310 -13.78 -6.35 -7.11
CA VAL A 310 -13.64 -5.37 -8.18
C VAL A 310 -12.37 -4.55 -7.94
N PHE A 311 -11.57 -4.36 -8.99
CA PHE A 311 -10.31 -3.64 -8.91
C PHE A 311 -10.37 -2.29 -9.63
N ALA A 312 -9.57 -1.34 -9.13
CA ALA A 312 -9.05 -0.21 -9.89
C ALA A 312 -7.52 -0.27 -9.87
N TYR A 313 -6.88 -0.07 -11.02
CA TYR A 313 -5.43 -0.18 -11.21
C TYR A 313 -4.99 0.65 -12.41
N HIS A 314 -3.70 0.71 -12.71
CA HIS A 314 -3.20 1.39 -13.90
C HIS A 314 -2.33 0.47 -14.74
N LYS A 315 -2.39 0.66 -16.06
CA LYS A 315 -1.53 0.03 -17.06
C LYS A 315 -1.43 0.93 -18.29
N TYR A 316 -0.56 0.56 -19.23
CA TYR A 316 -0.47 1.26 -20.51
C TYR A 316 -1.60 0.86 -21.45
N ASP A 317 -2.13 1.85 -22.16
CA ASP A 317 -3.04 1.65 -23.29
C ASP A 317 -2.30 1.23 -24.57
N SER A 318 -3.02 1.10 -25.69
CA SER A 318 -2.46 0.67 -26.98
C SER A 318 -1.43 1.63 -27.59
N VAL A 319 -1.41 2.90 -27.18
CA VAL A 319 -0.42 3.89 -27.65
C VAL A 319 0.71 4.09 -26.64
N GLY A 320 0.64 3.45 -25.46
CA GLY A 320 1.68 3.45 -24.44
C GLY A 320 1.53 4.54 -23.39
N ASN A 321 0.36 5.17 -23.29
CA ASN A 321 0.04 6.13 -22.23
C ASN A 321 -0.52 5.40 -21.01
N LEU A 322 -0.26 5.95 -19.82
CA LEU A 322 -0.76 5.38 -18.57
C LEU A 322 -2.24 5.72 -18.38
N GLN A 323 -3.07 4.71 -18.23
CA GLN A 323 -4.50 4.87 -17.93
C GLN A 323 -4.91 4.10 -16.69
N PHE A 324 -5.96 4.57 -16.05
CA PHE A 324 -6.69 3.79 -15.06
C PHE A 324 -7.62 2.79 -15.75
N TYR A 325 -7.67 1.60 -15.18
CA TYR A 325 -8.56 0.53 -15.56
C TYR A 325 -9.30 0.02 -14.33
N THR A 326 -10.52 -0.49 -14.55
CA THR A 326 -11.23 -1.31 -13.57
C THR A 326 -11.32 -2.74 -14.05
N ALA A 327 -11.32 -3.72 -13.14
CA ALA A 327 -11.61 -5.12 -13.45
C ALA A 327 -12.74 -5.65 -12.57
N GLN A 328 -13.70 -6.33 -13.18
CA GLN A 328 -14.86 -6.97 -12.51
C GLN A 328 -15.07 -8.39 -13.04
N THR A 329 -15.82 -9.21 -12.28
CA THR A 329 -16.10 -10.60 -12.67
C THR A 329 -17.47 -10.74 -13.35
N GLU A 330 -17.48 -11.31 -14.55
CA GLU A 330 -18.69 -11.66 -15.31
C GLU A 330 -18.53 -13.07 -15.92
N GLN A 331 -19.53 -13.95 -15.75
CA GLN A 331 -19.55 -15.31 -16.34
C GLN A 331 -18.22 -16.08 -16.20
N ASP A 332 -17.69 -16.17 -14.98
CA ASP A 332 -16.41 -16.83 -14.64
C ASP A 332 -15.17 -16.27 -15.38
N LYS A 333 -15.21 -14.99 -15.75
CA LYS A 333 -14.10 -14.27 -16.37
C LYS A 333 -13.93 -12.89 -15.77
N TRP A 334 -12.72 -12.35 -15.90
CA TRP A 334 -12.43 -10.95 -15.62
C TRP A 334 -12.72 -10.10 -16.85
N ILE A 335 -13.44 -9.00 -16.65
CA ILE A 335 -13.73 -7.97 -17.64
C ILE A 335 -13.05 -6.69 -17.16
N TYR A 336 -12.12 -6.17 -17.95
CA TYR A 336 -11.41 -4.93 -17.67
C TYR A 336 -11.83 -3.80 -18.60
N LYS A 337 -11.91 -2.58 -18.06
CA LYS A 337 -12.40 -1.39 -18.76
C LYS A 337 -11.50 -0.19 -18.46
N GLN A 338 -11.09 0.51 -19.51
CA GLN A 338 -10.35 1.77 -19.38
C GLN A 338 -11.28 2.87 -18.84
N VAL A 339 -10.79 3.63 -17.87
CA VAL A 339 -11.53 4.69 -17.19
C VAL A 339 -11.08 6.08 -17.65
N THR A 340 -9.79 6.26 -17.92
CA THR A 340 -9.20 7.55 -18.29
C THR A 340 -8.73 7.54 -19.74
N ASP A 341 -8.53 8.73 -20.31
CA ASP A 341 -7.97 8.94 -21.64
C ASP A 341 -6.93 10.08 -21.58
N TRP A 342 -5.86 9.85 -20.81
CA TRP A 342 -4.82 10.84 -20.59
C TRP A 342 -3.72 10.79 -21.64
N ASP A 343 -3.27 11.96 -22.10
CA ASP A 343 -2.03 12.09 -22.86
C ASP A 343 -0.81 12.23 -21.91
N TYR A 344 -0.51 11.12 -21.23
CA TYR A 344 0.60 11.05 -20.28
C TYR A 344 1.20 9.66 -20.17
N ARG A 345 2.53 9.60 -20.14
CA ARG A 345 3.29 8.37 -19.90
C ARG A 345 4.21 8.55 -18.69
N TRP A 346 3.92 7.80 -17.63
CA TRP A 346 4.85 7.60 -16.53
C TRP A 346 5.75 6.41 -16.83
N GLU A 347 6.93 6.66 -17.42
CA GLU A 347 7.92 5.63 -17.69
C GLU A 347 8.79 5.37 -16.46
N PHE A 348 8.43 4.38 -15.65
CA PHE A 348 9.21 3.99 -14.47
C PHE A 348 10.17 2.83 -14.76
N SER A 349 11.38 2.92 -14.22
CA SER A 349 12.38 1.85 -14.23
C SER A 349 13.39 2.03 -13.08
N GLY A 350 14.12 0.96 -12.80
CA GLY A 350 15.21 0.92 -11.83
C GLY A 350 14.89 0.14 -10.57
N ASN A 351 15.93 0.01 -9.74
CA ASN A 351 15.93 -0.77 -8.52
C ASN A 351 15.70 0.12 -7.29
N GLY A 352 15.32 -0.51 -6.18
CA GLY A 352 15.08 0.15 -4.90
C GLY A 352 13.84 1.04 -4.96
N SER A 353 13.80 2.03 -4.08
CA SER A 353 12.66 2.93 -4.03
C SER A 353 12.66 3.98 -5.15
N ILE A 354 11.56 4.08 -5.90
CA ILE A 354 11.34 5.06 -6.97
C ILE A 354 10.31 6.13 -6.57
N ASN A 355 10.36 7.30 -7.22
CA ASN A 355 9.33 8.33 -7.10
C ASN A 355 8.10 7.97 -7.94
N SER A 356 6.91 8.31 -7.47
CA SER A 356 5.66 8.10 -8.20
C SER A 356 5.22 9.39 -8.89
N GLU A 357 4.73 9.27 -10.12
CA GLU A 357 4.10 10.39 -10.84
C GLU A 357 2.57 10.27 -10.88
N VAL A 358 2.05 9.06 -10.68
CA VAL A 358 0.62 8.76 -10.60
C VAL A 358 0.38 7.80 -9.43
N ARG A 359 -0.69 8.01 -8.67
CA ARG A 359 -1.10 7.15 -7.56
C ARG A 359 -2.61 7.01 -7.53
N ILE A 360 -3.10 5.77 -7.47
CA ILE A 360 -4.46 5.50 -7.00
C ILE A 360 -4.40 5.46 -5.47
N LYS A 361 -5.04 6.44 -4.83
CA LYS A 361 -5.10 6.58 -3.38
C LYS A 361 -6.11 5.59 -2.80
N ASP A 362 -7.29 5.52 -3.39
CA ASP A 362 -8.37 4.67 -2.92
C ASP A 362 -9.35 4.26 -4.03
N PHE A 363 -10.10 3.18 -3.82
CA PHE A 363 -11.18 2.74 -4.69
C PHE A 363 -12.33 2.21 -3.85
N ASN A 364 -13.43 2.96 -3.79
CA ASN A 364 -14.54 2.67 -2.90
C ASN A 364 -15.86 2.57 -3.64
N LYS A 365 -16.73 1.72 -3.09
CA LYS A 365 -18.15 1.77 -3.39
C LYS A 365 -18.83 2.82 -2.53
N ARG A 366 -19.64 3.66 -3.17
CA ARG A 366 -20.43 4.72 -2.53
C ARG A 366 -21.81 4.21 -2.09
N ILE A 367 -22.40 4.91 -1.12
CA ILE A 367 -23.74 4.60 -0.58
C ILE A 367 -24.86 4.74 -1.62
N ASP A 368 -24.65 5.59 -2.63
CA ASP A 368 -25.56 5.81 -3.76
C ASP A 368 -25.49 4.70 -4.83
N GLY A 369 -24.65 3.68 -4.63
CA GLY A 369 -24.45 2.56 -5.54
C GLY A 369 -23.39 2.80 -6.63
N ASN A 370 -22.85 4.03 -6.73
CA ASN A 370 -21.72 4.35 -7.61
C ASN A 370 -20.39 3.89 -6.99
N TYR A 371 -19.31 4.06 -7.73
CA TYR A 371 -17.95 3.83 -7.26
C TYR A 371 -17.12 5.09 -7.48
N GLU A 372 -16.00 5.19 -6.77
CA GLU A 372 -15.07 6.29 -6.93
C GLU A 372 -13.62 5.85 -6.90
N ILE A 373 -12.79 6.45 -7.76
CA ILE A 373 -11.34 6.28 -7.76
C ILE A 373 -10.73 7.60 -7.29
N ASP A 374 -10.16 7.60 -6.09
CA ASP A 374 -9.38 8.74 -5.60
C ASP A 374 -7.93 8.61 -6.06
N PHE A 375 -7.35 9.68 -6.59
CA PHE A 375 -6.03 9.65 -7.20
C PHE A 375 -5.23 10.94 -7.02
N TRP A 376 -3.92 10.81 -7.21
CA TRP A 376 -3.02 11.93 -7.40
C TRP A 376 -2.24 11.73 -8.70
N HIS A 377 -2.06 12.79 -9.48
CA HIS A 377 -1.34 12.78 -10.75
C HIS A 377 -0.48 14.03 -10.88
N ILE A 378 0.78 13.91 -11.30
CA ILE A 378 1.73 15.03 -11.35
C ILE A 378 1.23 16.23 -12.20
N LYS A 379 0.51 15.97 -13.29
CA LYS A 379 -0.11 17.02 -14.12
C LYS A 379 -1.46 17.54 -13.61
N TYR A 380 -2.24 16.71 -12.90
CA TYR A 380 -3.65 17.01 -12.60
C TYR A 380 -3.93 17.23 -11.11
N GLY A 381 -2.93 17.06 -10.24
CA GLY A 381 -3.09 17.16 -8.80
C GLY A 381 -3.93 16.02 -8.22
N ASN A 382 -4.60 16.30 -7.10
CA ASN A 382 -5.58 15.39 -6.51
C ASN A 382 -6.89 15.42 -7.30
N GLY A 383 -7.54 14.28 -7.45
CA GLY A 383 -8.88 14.20 -8.04
C GLY A 383 -9.61 12.93 -7.64
N THR A 384 -10.93 12.92 -7.79
CA THR A 384 -11.75 11.72 -7.60
C THR A 384 -12.69 11.53 -8.79
N ILE A 385 -12.54 10.40 -9.48
CA ILE A 385 -13.38 10.01 -10.62
C ILE A 385 -14.61 9.29 -10.09
N LEU A 386 -15.80 9.70 -10.51
CA LEU A 386 -17.07 9.02 -10.20
C LEU A 386 -17.40 8.02 -11.31
N LEU A 387 -17.66 6.78 -10.92
CA LEU A 387 -18.03 5.68 -11.81
C LEU A 387 -19.44 5.17 -11.51
N ASN A 388 -20.19 4.80 -12.55
CA ASN A 388 -21.45 4.08 -12.37
C ASN A 388 -21.22 2.60 -12.01
N ASN A 389 -22.30 1.84 -11.84
CA ASN A 389 -22.25 0.40 -11.54
C ASN A 389 -21.74 -0.50 -12.69
N LYS A 390 -21.50 0.07 -13.88
CA LYS A 390 -20.83 -0.56 -15.03
C LYS A 390 -19.38 -0.07 -15.20
N PHE A 391 -18.86 0.61 -14.18
CA PHE A 391 -17.51 1.18 -14.14
C PHE A 391 -17.22 2.17 -15.28
N GLU A 392 -18.24 2.91 -15.72
CA GLU A 392 -18.08 4.02 -16.67
C GLU A 392 -17.84 5.31 -15.90
N ALA A 393 -16.84 6.09 -16.32
CA ALA A 393 -16.64 7.45 -15.82
C ALA A 393 -17.85 8.31 -16.18
N ILE A 394 -18.62 8.68 -15.16
CA ILE A 394 -19.84 9.50 -15.29
C ILE A 394 -19.66 10.90 -14.71
N GLY A 395 -18.50 11.20 -14.12
CA GLY A 395 -18.17 12.53 -13.63
C GLY A 395 -17.12 12.50 -12.53
N ASN A 396 -17.25 13.37 -11.54
CA ASN A 396 -16.24 13.58 -10.50
C ASN A 396 -16.86 13.80 -9.12
N VAL A 397 -16.06 13.56 -8.08
CA VAL A 397 -16.35 13.97 -6.71
C VAL A 397 -15.36 15.06 -6.33
N ILE A 398 -15.85 16.21 -5.90
CA ILE A 398 -15.04 17.28 -5.33
C ILE A 398 -14.88 16.97 -3.84
N LYS A 399 -13.65 16.74 -3.40
CA LYS A 399 -13.33 16.48 -2.00
C LYS A 399 -12.57 17.66 -1.41
N ALA A 400 -12.63 17.79 -0.08
CA ALA A 400 -11.74 18.70 0.63
C ALA A 400 -10.27 18.35 0.34
N GLU A 401 -9.38 19.34 0.44
CA GLU A 401 -7.95 19.07 0.34
C GLU A 401 -7.53 18.07 1.43
N PRO A 402 -6.70 17.06 1.08
CA PRO A 402 -6.25 16.08 2.07
C PRO A 402 -5.50 16.76 3.20
N PHE A 403 -5.74 16.32 4.45
CA PHE A 403 -4.93 16.74 5.59
C PHE A 403 -3.44 16.59 5.26
N GLY A 404 -2.68 17.66 5.47
CA GLY A 404 -1.25 17.70 5.18
C GLY A 404 -0.87 18.53 3.96
N SER A 405 -1.81 18.87 3.08
CA SER A 405 -1.56 19.70 1.89
C SER A 405 -0.95 21.06 2.23
N ASP A 406 -1.43 21.65 3.33
CA ASP A 406 -1.11 23.02 3.74
C ASP A 406 -0.17 23.06 4.95
N LEU A 407 0.38 21.90 5.35
CA LEU A 407 1.35 21.87 6.44
C LEU A 407 2.66 22.48 5.97
N GLU A 408 3.05 23.58 6.62
CA GLU A 408 4.34 24.21 6.38
C GLU A 408 5.50 23.27 6.77
N ILE A 409 6.54 23.33 5.95
CA ILE A 409 7.82 22.69 6.24
C ILE A 409 8.54 23.58 7.27
N GLU A 410 8.87 23.01 8.42
CA GLU A 410 9.51 23.72 9.53
C GLU A 410 11.02 23.91 9.30
N GLY A 411 11.67 22.96 8.62
CA GLY A 411 13.10 23.04 8.31
C GLY A 411 13.44 23.89 7.08
N SER A 412 14.64 24.47 7.05
CA SER A 412 15.11 25.28 5.91
C SER A 412 15.94 24.51 4.86
N PHE A 413 16.21 23.22 5.09
CA PHE A 413 17.08 22.46 4.21
C PHE A 413 16.38 22.17 2.85
N PRO A 414 17.05 22.43 1.71
CA PRO A 414 16.44 22.22 0.40
C PRO A 414 15.95 20.79 0.17
N GLY A 415 14.70 20.65 -0.28
CA GLY A 415 14.10 19.37 -0.63
C GLY A 415 13.52 18.58 0.54
N LEU A 416 13.36 19.20 1.71
CA LEU A 416 12.52 18.63 2.78
C LEU A 416 11.08 18.47 2.28
N GLU A 417 10.46 17.36 2.66
CA GLU A 417 9.07 17.04 2.34
C GLU A 417 8.39 16.53 3.62
N VAL A 418 7.12 16.89 3.78
CA VAL A 418 6.28 16.35 4.86
C VAL A 418 6.10 14.85 4.67
N ARG A 419 6.25 14.11 5.76
CA ARG A 419 6.00 12.68 5.89
C ARG A 419 4.89 12.46 6.89
N THR A 420 4.00 11.52 6.56
CA THR A 420 2.93 11.13 7.46
C THR A 420 2.78 9.62 7.50
N THR A 421 2.35 9.10 8.64
CA THR A 421 1.79 7.74 8.74
C THR A 421 0.46 7.78 9.50
N LYS A 422 -0.47 6.94 9.07
CA LYS A 422 -1.76 6.76 9.76
C LYS A 422 -1.57 5.81 10.94
N ASP A 423 -2.50 5.88 11.88
CA ASP A 423 -2.65 4.84 12.91
C ASP A 423 -3.04 3.51 12.24
N ILE A 424 -2.31 2.44 12.55
CA ILE A 424 -2.63 1.08 12.06
C ILE A 424 -3.64 0.37 12.96
N GLY A 425 -3.96 0.95 14.12
CA GLY A 425 -4.98 0.47 15.04
C GLY A 425 -6.33 1.14 14.82
N ASN A 426 -7.27 0.78 15.68
CA ASN A 426 -8.61 1.36 15.67
C ASN A 426 -8.77 2.33 16.85
N SER A 427 -9.26 3.53 16.55
CA SER A 427 -9.80 4.44 17.55
C SER A 427 -11.25 4.04 17.82
N GLU A 428 -11.68 3.99 19.08
CA GLU A 428 -13.08 3.69 19.45
C GLU A 428 -14.07 4.73 18.86
N ASN A 429 -13.57 5.89 18.45
CA ASN A 429 -14.36 6.95 17.84
C ASN A 429 -14.04 7.05 16.33
N GLU A 430 -15.00 6.65 15.49
CA GLU A 430 -14.87 6.69 14.02
C GLU A 430 -14.69 8.11 13.46
N ALA A 431 -15.08 9.15 14.21
CA ALA A 431 -14.86 10.54 13.83
C ALA A 431 -13.46 11.05 14.18
N VAL A 432 -12.64 10.24 14.86
CA VAL A 432 -11.27 10.60 15.25
C VAL A 432 -10.28 9.68 14.56
N ARG A 433 -9.26 10.27 13.97
CA ARG A 433 -8.08 9.53 13.51
C ARG A 433 -6.80 10.22 13.95
N TYR A 434 -5.76 9.42 14.11
CA TYR A 434 -4.44 9.89 14.50
C TYR A 434 -3.45 9.79 13.33
N VAL A 435 -2.53 10.75 13.27
CA VAL A 435 -1.50 10.84 12.21
C VAL A 435 -0.18 11.26 12.85
N LEU A 436 0.90 10.53 12.55
CA LEU A 436 2.24 11.07 12.79
C LEU A 436 2.65 11.98 11.65
N LYS A 437 3.33 13.09 11.97
CA LYS A 437 3.96 14.01 11.00
C LYS A 437 5.42 14.24 11.36
N TRP A 438 6.29 14.17 10.36
CA TRP A 438 7.69 14.61 10.44
C TRP A 438 8.16 15.05 9.05
N GLU A 439 9.42 15.46 8.91
CA GLU A 439 9.98 15.91 7.64
C GLU A 439 11.25 15.14 7.28
N THR A 440 11.40 14.80 6.01
CA THR A 440 12.66 14.25 5.50
C THR A 440 12.90 14.72 4.07
N ILE A 441 14.16 14.80 3.66
CA ILE A 441 14.46 14.87 2.23
C ILE A 441 14.05 13.57 1.52
N ASN A 442 13.94 13.61 0.19
CA ASN A 442 13.47 12.48 -0.61
C ASN A 442 14.45 11.27 -0.60
N ARG A 443 13.98 10.13 -1.09
CA ARG A 443 14.73 8.88 -1.24
C ARG A 443 15.96 9.06 -2.13
N ASN A 444 16.98 8.25 -1.89
CA ASN A 444 18.23 8.25 -2.66
C ASN A 444 18.66 6.84 -3.07
N ARG A 445 17.70 6.01 -3.52
CA ARG A 445 17.95 4.61 -3.89
C ARG A 445 18.73 3.85 -2.80
N ASP A 446 18.35 4.07 -1.55
CA ASP A 446 18.92 3.43 -0.36
C ASP A 446 20.43 3.71 -0.13
N LYS A 447 20.93 4.82 -0.70
CA LYS A 447 22.33 5.24 -0.61
C LYS A 447 22.53 6.49 0.26
N PRO A 448 23.69 6.61 0.92
CA PRO A 448 24.07 7.84 1.62
C PRO A 448 24.16 9.04 0.67
N ARG A 449 24.04 10.24 1.25
CA ARG A 449 24.26 11.52 0.57
C ARG A 449 25.55 12.16 1.08
N PRO A 450 26.29 12.94 0.25
CA PRO A 450 27.36 13.78 0.77
C PRO A 450 26.80 14.83 1.74
N LYS A 451 27.64 15.33 2.65
CA LYS A 451 27.29 16.44 3.55
C LYS A 451 27.22 17.76 2.76
N PRO A 452 26.47 18.78 3.25
CA PRO A 452 25.70 18.79 4.49
C PRO A 452 24.41 17.95 4.43
N TRP A 453 23.95 17.50 5.60
CA TRP A 453 22.67 16.81 5.78
C TRP A 453 21.68 17.77 6.45
N PRO A 454 20.36 17.56 6.29
CA PRO A 454 19.37 18.30 7.07
C PRO A 454 19.60 18.07 8.57
N GLU A 455 19.26 19.09 9.37
CA GLU A 455 19.11 18.93 10.81
C GLU A 455 17.96 17.97 11.13
N ALA A 456 17.86 17.54 12.39
CA ALA A 456 16.76 16.69 12.82
C ALA A 456 15.42 17.42 12.64
N SER A 457 14.40 16.70 12.17
CA SER A 457 13.04 17.24 12.06
C SER A 457 12.22 16.92 13.30
N GLN A 458 11.17 17.69 13.55
CA GLN A 458 10.29 17.45 14.67
C GLN A 458 9.24 16.38 14.33
N LEU A 459 9.06 15.40 15.23
CA LEU A 459 7.97 14.44 15.19
C LEU A 459 6.78 14.94 15.99
N TYR A 460 5.61 14.90 15.37
CA TYR A 460 4.32 15.26 15.95
C TYR A 460 3.33 14.12 15.83
N LEU A 461 2.39 14.08 16.77
CA LEU A 461 1.12 13.39 16.62
C LEU A 461 0.01 14.41 16.45
N TYR A 462 -0.74 14.27 15.36
CA TYR A 462 -1.97 14.99 15.11
C TYR A 462 -3.15 14.10 15.47
N LYS A 463 -4.09 14.63 16.25
CA LYS A 463 -5.44 14.09 16.43
C LYS A 463 -6.36 14.91 15.54
N LEU A 464 -6.98 14.24 14.59
CA LEU A 464 -7.88 14.85 13.62
C LEU A 464 -9.30 14.45 13.96
N LYS A 465 -10.23 15.38 13.77
CA LYS A 465 -11.66 15.16 13.94
C LYS A 465 -12.35 15.43 12.62
N LYS A 466 -13.18 14.48 12.19
CA LYS A 466 -14.04 14.66 11.02
C LYS A 466 -15.13 15.68 11.35
N GLU A 467 -15.27 16.68 10.49
CA GLU A 467 -16.36 17.63 10.50
C GLU A 467 -17.37 17.17 9.44
N ILE A 468 -18.64 17.01 9.85
CA ILE A 468 -19.73 16.57 8.98
C ILE A 468 -20.67 17.74 8.77
#